data_AF-A0AAD7FXY0-F1
#
_entry.id   AF-A0AAD7FXY0-F1
#
_cell.length_a   1.000
_cell.length_b   1.000
_cell.length_c   1.000
_cell.angle_alpha   90.00
_cell.angle_beta   90.00
_cell.angle_gamma   90.00
#
_symmetry.space_group_name_H-M   'P 1'
#
loop_
_entity.id
_entity.type
_entity.pdbx_description
1 polymer ?
#
loop_
_entity_poly.entity_id
_entity_poly.type
_entity_poly.pdbx_seq_one_letter_code
_entity_poly.pdbx_strand_id
1 'polypeptide(L)'
;MSRALGAAFLGHQVEQLERSAGSGNWRSRTPNPQQASRANHGRGKAGTTKTVATAEPALLNKDADVVVVDASVLVHAIHQVKKWCRDGCTEIVIVPLEALNTLDLLKKGTSAVAQRARAASRILEAQVGSNPRIRVQRDDAFAPWDTITFSSLEPSPAAATPEATDGPTPVAAAPLPVESAPEWVRRTVCCARWQVENVDSTAASADSGSDKPQPRTVCLAIAASTPAPASAADGPVNKHEPRATGTLVSHWAARAGVKVLPVACTEGNRGDSTPAQGASPIGIQSPRRPRAGTAPKPGGGGASFMGEQGRNLVEGPALAFAMEAPGPRHGPTHTKA
;
A
#
# COMPACT_ATOMS: atom_id res chain seq x y z
N MET A 1 -2.47 -13.58 -2.64
CA MET A 1 -1.57 -13.10 -1.57
C MET A 1 -0.19 -13.71 -1.73
N SER A 2 0.84 -12.86 -1.87
CA SER A 2 2.25 -13.27 -1.76
C SER A 2 2.49 -14.01 -0.44
N ARG A 3 3.23 -15.12 -0.44
CA ARG A 3 3.55 -15.88 0.79
C ARG A 3 4.18 -15.01 1.90
N ALA A 4 4.92 -13.97 1.52
CA ALA A 4 5.53 -13.01 2.45
C ALA A 4 4.51 -12.13 3.18
N LEU A 5 3.49 -11.64 2.47
CA LEU A 5 2.42 -10.83 3.08
C LEU A 5 1.56 -11.66 4.04
N GLY A 6 1.30 -12.93 3.71
CA GLY A 6 0.60 -13.85 4.61
C GLY A 6 1.38 -14.08 5.91
N ALA A 7 2.71 -14.24 5.84
CA ALA A 7 3.55 -14.42 7.02
C ALA A 7 3.62 -13.15 7.88
N ALA A 8 3.75 -11.97 7.26
CA ALA A 8 3.74 -10.69 7.99
C ALA A 8 2.39 -10.43 8.67
N PHE A 9 1.28 -10.78 8.02
CA PHE A 9 -0.06 -10.65 8.59
C PHE A 9 -0.26 -11.58 9.80
N LEU A 10 0.12 -12.85 9.69
CA LEU A 10 0.10 -13.79 10.80
C LEU A 10 1.03 -13.36 11.94
N GLY A 11 2.21 -12.85 11.62
CA GLY A 11 3.13 -12.27 12.59
C GLY A 11 2.49 -11.10 13.36
N HIS A 12 1.81 -10.20 12.67
CA HIS A 12 1.09 -9.09 13.30
C HIS A 12 -0.10 -9.55 14.14
N GLN A 13 -0.84 -10.60 13.72
CA GLN A 13 -1.91 -11.18 14.55
C GLN A 13 -1.35 -11.82 15.83
N VAL A 14 -0.25 -12.56 15.72
CA VAL A 14 0.45 -13.13 16.89
C VAL A 14 0.96 -12.00 17.79
N GLU A 15 1.55 -10.95 17.23
CA GLU A 15 2.02 -9.80 18.02
C GLU A 15 0.88 -9.03 18.69
N GLN A 16 -0.28 -8.88 18.04
CA GLN A 16 -1.48 -8.31 18.67
C GLN A 16 -2.02 -9.20 19.79
N LEU A 17 -2.01 -10.52 19.59
CA LEU A 17 -2.36 -11.49 20.63
C LEU A 17 -1.36 -11.44 21.79
N GLU A 18 -0.06 -11.33 21.53
CA GLU A 18 0.98 -11.21 22.55
C GLU A 18 0.89 -9.87 23.30
N ARG A 19 0.58 -8.77 22.63
CA ARG A 19 0.31 -7.47 23.29
C ARG A 19 -0.96 -7.51 24.13
N SER A 20 -2.02 -8.16 23.64
CA SER A 20 -3.29 -8.29 24.37
C SER A 20 -3.20 -9.27 25.53
N ALA A 21 -2.40 -10.34 25.41
CA ALA A 21 -2.15 -11.32 26.47
C ALA A 21 -1.08 -10.83 27.47
N GLY A 22 -0.15 -9.97 27.01
CA GLY A 22 0.96 -9.41 27.78
C GLY A 22 0.62 -8.14 28.57
N SER A 23 -0.54 -7.51 28.32
CA SER A 23 -1.01 -6.36 29.12
C SER A 23 -1.54 -6.75 30.51
N GLY A 24 -1.06 -7.86 31.07
CA GLY A 24 -1.09 -8.15 32.49
C GLY A 24 0.12 -7.49 33.14
N ASN A 25 -0.10 -6.31 33.70
CA ASN A 25 0.85 -5.55 34.51
C ASN A 25 1.40 -6.41 35.68
N TRP A 26 2.52 -7.09 35.47
CA TRP A 26 3.28 -7.76 36.53
C TRP A 26 4.78 -7.51 36.38
N ARG A 27 5.24 -6.52 37.14
CA ARG A 27 6.60 -6.38 37.73
C ARG A 27 7.73 -5.84 36.84
N SER A 28 8.05 -4.58 37.11
CA SER A 28 9.38 -4.03 37.42
C SER A 28 10.59 -4.96 37.20
N ARG A 29 11.51 -4.54 36.32
CA ARG A 29 12.95 -4.71 36.55
C ARG A 29 13.73 -3.49 36.07
N THR A 30 14.59 -3.06 36.98
CA THR A 30 15.52 -1.94 37.04
C THR A 30 16.53 -1.87 35.87
N PRO A 31 17.07 -0.66 35.58
CA PRO A 31 18.11 -0.47 34.58
C PRO A 31 19.49 -0.90 35.12
N ASN A 32 20.28 -1.56 34.28
CA ASN A 32 21.67 -1.92 34.55
C ASN A 32 22.60 -0.93 33.82
N PRO A 33 23.46 -0.16 34.52
CA PRO A 33 24.44 0.73 33.90
C PRO A 33 25.84 0.13 34.02
N GLN A 34 26.39 -0.44 32.95
CA GLN A 34 27.84 -0.67 32.82
C GLN A 34 28.16 -1.27 31.44
N GLN A 35 28.70 -0.47 30.53
CA GLN A 35 30.03 -0.76 30.00
C GLN A 35 30.57 0.40 29.16
N ALA A 36 31.68 0.91 29.66
CA ALA A 36 32.48 1.96 29.08
C ALA A 36 33.47 1.41 28.05
N SER A 37 33.86 2.33 27.17
CA SER A 37 35.16 2.42 26.49
C SER A 37 35.42 1.47 25.31
N ARG A 38 35.51 2.08 24.12
CA ARG A 38 36.80 2.17 23.42
C ARG A 38 36.81 3.34 22.44
N ALA A 39 37.68 4.30 22.75
CA ALA A 39 38.16 5.34 21.87
C ALA A 39 39.05 4.75 20.77
N ASN A 40 39.00 5.30 19.55
CA ASN A 40 40.17 5.96 18.94
C ASN A 40 39.91 6.49 17.52
N HIS A 41 40.18 7.79 17.36
CA HIS A 41 41.00 8.43 16.30
C HIS A 41 40.62 8.08 14.84
N GLY A 42 40.12 8.98 14.00
CA GLY A 42 40.38 10.42 13.91
C GLY A 42 40.92 10.70 12.50
N ARG A 43 40.19 11.46 11.68
CA ARG A 43 40.78 12.28 10.61
C ARG A 43 39.73 13.24 10.06
N GLY A 44 39.91 14.52 10.38
CA GLY A 44 39.03 15.58 9.93
C GLY A 44 39.07 15.79 8.42
N LYS A 45 37.94 16.26 7.89
CA LYS A 45 37.94 17.13 6.73
C LYS A 45 36.86 18.18 6.91
N ALA A 46 37.35 19.41 6.94
CA ALA A 46 36.63 20.63 7.19
C ALA A 46 35.70 21.01 6.03
N GLY A 47 34.68 21.79 6.37
CA GLY A 47 34.08 22.76 5.46
C GLY A 47 33.08 22.21 4.47
N THR A 48 31.85 21.93 4.92
CA THR A 48 30.68 22.18 4.08
C THR A 48 29.61 22.77 4.97
N THR A 49 29.23 23.97 4.57
CA THR A 49 28.23 24.84 5.16
C THR A 49 27.09 24.05 5.75
N LYS A 50 26.91 24.26 7.05
CA LYS A 50 25.69 24.04 7.80
C LYS A 50 24.59 24.84 7.10
N THR A 51 24.03 24.30 6.01
CA THR A 51 22.70 24.68 5.55
C THR A 51 21.83 24.37 6.74
N VAL A 52 21.54 25.43 7.50
CA VAL A 52 20.41 25.49 8.41
C VAL A 52 19.27 24.95 7.57
N ALA A 53 18.95 23.68 7.78
CA ALA A 53 17.70 23.12 7.33
C ALA A 53 16.69 23.97 8.06
N THR A 54 16.27 25.04 7.39
CA THR A 54 15.14 25.86 7.77
C THR A 54 14.09 24.83 8.11
N ALA A 55 13.81 24.73 9.41
CA ALA A 55 12.69 23.96 9.91
C ALA A 55 11.47 24.70 9.36
N GLU A 56 11.19 24.47 8.09
CA GLU A 56 9.93 24.75 7.44
C GLU A 56 8.90 24.18 8.40
N PRO A 57 8.10 25.05 9.05
CA PRO A 57 7.10 24.57 9.97
C PRO A 57 6.17 23.71 9.11
N ALA A 58 6.29 22.39 9.27
CA ALA A 58 5.39 21.38 8.71
C ALA A 58 3.99 21.47 9.36
N LEU A 59 3.56 22.69 9.71
CA LEU A 59 2.20 23.13 9.91
C LEU A 59 1.49 23.38 8.56
N LEU A 60 2.05 22.86 7.45
CA LEU A 60 1.31 22.59 6.23
C LEU A 60 0.17 21.64 6.58
N ASN A 61 -0.97 22.24 6.92
CA ASN A 61 -2.31 21.67 7.10
C ASN A 61 -2.31 20.15 7.16
N LYS A 62 -2.27 19.59 8.37
CA LYS A 62 -2.62 18.18 8.59
C LYS A 62 -4.03 17.95 8.07
N ASP A 63 -4.13 17.43 6.87
CA ASP A 63 -5.43 17.19 6.24
C ASP A 63 -6.13 15.97 6.86
N ALA A 64 -5.39 15.11 7.57
CA ALA A 64 -5.85 13.90 8.25
C ALA A 64 -4.88 13.41 9.34
N ASP A 65 -5.41 12.72 10.35
CA ASP A 65 -4.64 11.91 11.32
C ASP A 65 -4.55 10.45 10.87
N VAL A 66 -5.59 9.96 10.20
CA VAL A 66 -5.64 8.61 9.61
C VAL A 66 -5.94 8.72 8.12
N VAL A 67 -5.08 8.10 7.31
CA VAL A 67 -5.19 8.09 5.85
C VAL A 67 -5.45 6.67 5.39
N VAL A 68 -6.65 6.41 4.89
CA VAL A 68 -7.00 5.16 4.21
C VAL A 68 -6.57 5.27 2.75
N VAL A 69 -5.86 4.29 2.22
CA VAL A 69 -5.22 4.41 0.90
C VAL A 69 -5.91 3.53 -0.14
N ASP A 70 -6.41 4.13 -1.22
CA ASP A 70 -6.94 3.38 -2.37
C ASP A 70 -5.82 2.75 -3.23
N ALA A 71 -6.17 1.72 -4.01
CA ALA A 71 -5.24 1.09 -4.96
C ALA A 71 -4.66 2.10 -5.97
N SER A 72 -5.43 3.11 -6.36
CA SER A 72 -4.96 4.17 -7.27
C SER A 72 -3.75 4.92 -6.73
N VAL A 73 -3.73 5.27 -5.44
CA VAL A 73 -2.58 5.95 -4.79
C VAL A 73 -1.37 5.03 -4.75
N LEU A 74 -1.55 3.75 -4.45
CA LEU A 74 -0.45 2.78 -4.43
C LEU A 74 0.19 2.61 -5.82
N VAL A 75 -0.62 2.64 -6.88
CA VAL A 75 -0.13 2.48 -8.26
C VAL A 75 0.43 3.78 -8.84
N HIS A 76 -0.20 4.92 -8.57
CA HIS A 76 0.09 6.17 -9.27
C HIS A 76 0.81 7.22 -8.40
N ALA A 77 0.73 7.12 -7.07
CA ALA A 77 1.27 8.12 -6.13
C ALA A 77 1.99 7.48 -4.93
N ILE A 78 2.71 6.37 -5.15
CA ILE A 78 3.40 5.63 -4.08
C ILE A 78 4.44 6.48 -3.31
N HIS A 79 4.96 7.54 -3.92
CA HIS A 79 5.88 8.47 -3.26
C HIS A 79 5.20 9.19 -2.09
N GLN A 80 3.91 9.50 -2.21
CA GLN A 80 3.15 10.14 -1.15
C GLN A 80 3.00 9.22 0.06
N VAL A 81 2.76 7.92 -0.18
CA VAL A 81 2.72 6.91 0.89
C VAL A 81 4.07 6.83 1.61
N LYS A 82 5.19 6.85 0.88
CA LYS A 82 6.53 6.91 1.49
C LYS A 82 6.74 8.17 2.33
N LYS A 83 6.21 9.31 1.89
CA LYS A 83 6.28 10.58 2.63
C LYS A 83 5.54 10.48 3.96
N TRP A 84 4.30 9.95 3.96
CA TRP A 84 3.54 9.72 5.20
C TRP A 84 4.20 8.70 6.13
N CYS A 85 4.89 7.71 5.58
CA CYS A 85 5.60 6.69 6.35
C CYS A 85 6.95 7.18 6.92
N ARG A 86 7.42 8.39 6.55
CA ARG A 86 8.73 8.90 6.96
C ARG A 86 8.72 9.37 8.41
N ASP A 87 9.85 9.32 9.09
CA ASP A 87 9.98 9.82 10.47
C ASP A 87 9.59 11.31 10.57
N GLY A 88 8.89 11.66 11.64
CA GLY A 88 8.40 13.02 11.89
C GLY A 88 6.99 13.32 11.36
N CYS A 89 6.46 12.55 10.42
CA CYS A 89 5.02 12.54 10.13
C CYS A 89 4.23 12.00 11.34
N THR A 90 2.93 12.21 11.43
CA THR A 90 2.11 11.61 12.52
C THR A 90 0.91 10.84 11.98
N GLU A 91 0.72 10.86 10.67
CA GLU A 91 -0.39 10.25 9.99
C GLU A 91 -0.26 8.73 10.03
N ILE A 92 -1.36 8.05 10.38
CA ILE A 92 -1.43 6.59 10.32
C ILE A 92 -2.00 6.21 8.96
N VAL A 93 -1.24 5.44 8.20
CA VAL A 93 -1.62 4.94 6.88
C VAL A 93 -2.28 3.58 7.02
N ILE A 94 -3.54 3.46 6.60
CA ILE A 94 -4.28 2.20 6.56
C ILE A 94 -4.42 1.73 5.12
N VAL A 95 -3.97 0.51 4.85
CA VAL A 95 -4.09 -0.14 3.53
C VAL A 95 -5.26 -1.14 3.58
N PRO A 96 -6.35 -0.90 2.84
CA PRO A 96 -7.47 -1.85 2.73
C PRO A 96 -7.02 -3.20 2.17
N LEU A 97 -7.62 -4.30 2.64
CA LEU A 97 -7.32 -5.64 2.13
C LEU A 97 -7.66 -5.77 0.64
N GLU A 98 -8.71 -5.10 0.17
CA GLU A 98 -9.10 -5.10 -1.25
C GLU A 98 -8.10 -4.36 -2.14
N ALA A 99 -7.39 -3.35 -1.62
CA ALA A 99 -6.33 -2.68 -2.36
C ALA A 99 -5.16 -3.65 -2.61
N LEU A 100 -4.81 -4.49 -1.62
CA LEU A 100 -3.79 -5.53 -1.77
C LEU A 100 -4.22 -6.59 -2.80
N ASN A 101 -5.48 -7.02 -2.75
CA ASN A 101 -6.04 -7.95 -3.75
C ASN A 101 -5.97 -7.35 -5.16
N THR A 102 -6.29 -6.06 -5.30
CA THR A 102 -6.20 -5.34 -6.57
C THR A 102 -4.75 -5.28 -7.08
N LEU A 103 -3.76 -5.03 -6.23
CA LEU A 103 -2.34 -5.08 -6.63
C LEU A 103 -1.92 -6.48 -7.14
N ASP A 104 -2.42 -7.55 -6.52
CA ASP A 104 -2.16 -8.93 -6.95
C ASP A 104 -2.73 -9.24 -8.35
N LEU A 105 -3.85 -8.62 -8.71
CA LEU A 105 -4.45 -8.73 -10.04
C LEU A 105 -3.70 -7.88 -11.07
N LEU A 106 -3.24 -6.68 -10.67
CA LEU A 106 -2.56 -5.73 -11.54
C LEU A 106 -1.11 -6.11 -11.82
N LYS A 107 -0.42 -6.80 -10.91
CA LYS A 107 1.00 -7.18 -11.07
C LYS A 107 1.27 -8.25 -12.13
N LYS A 108 0.25 -8.74 -12.84
CA LYS A 108 0.36 -9.69 -13.96
C LYS A 108 0.68 -8.95 -15.26
N GLY A 109 1.61 -9.48 -16.07
CA GLY A 109 2.02 -8.90 -17.35
C GLY A 109 3.15 -7.87 -17.27
N THR A 110 3.49 -7.20 -18.36
CA THR A 110 4.65 -6.29 -18.44
C THR A 110 4.27 -4.82 -18.58
N SER A 111 2.98 -4.48 -18.47
CA SER A 111 2.50 -3.10 -18.57
C SER A 111 3.11 -2.19 -17.49
N ALA A 112 3.13 -0.89 -17.75
CA ALA A 112 3.61 0.10 -16.79
C ALA A 112 2.83 0.05 -15.47
N VAL A 113 1.51 -0.19 -15.53
CA VAL A 113 0.67 -0.42 -14.34
C VAL A 113 1.14 -1.66 -13.58
N ALA A 114 1.42 -2.77 -14.26
CA ALA A 114 1.92 -3.98 -13.63
C ALA A 114 3.29 -3.78 -12.96
N GLN A 115 4.19 -3.05 -13.61
CA GLN A 115 5.49 -2.69 -13.02
C GLN A 115 5.34 -1.84 -11.76
N ARG A 116 4.48 -0.81 -11.80
CA ARG A 116 4.19 0.04 -10.63
C ARG A 116 3.51 -0.75 -9.50
N ALA A 117 2.55 -1.62 -9.82
CA ALA A 117 1.90 -2.50 -8.85
C ALA A 117 2.91 -3.41 -8.14
N ARG A 118 3.87 -4.00 -8.87
CA ARG A 118 4.98 -4.78 -8.26
C ARG A 118 5.84 -3.94 -7.34
N ALA A 119 6.19 -2.71 -7.75
CA ALA A 119 6.97 -1.80 -6.94
C ALA A 119 6.22 -1.44 -5.65
N ALA A 120 4.93 -1.14 -5.74
CA ALA A 120 4.07 -0.88 -4.60
C ALA A 120 3.99 -2.07 -3.64
N SER A 121 3.77 -3.29 -4.13
CA SER A 121 3.76 -4.51 -3.31
C SER A 121 5.08 -4.69 -2.54
N ARG A 122 6.23 -4.48 -3.19
CA ARG A 122 7.55 -4.58 -2.53
C ARG A 122 7.73 -3.54 -1.42
N ILE A 123 7.26 -2.31 -1.65
CA ILE A 123 7.31 -1.24 -0.64
C ILE A 123 6.44 -1.59 0.56
N LEU A 124 5.23 -2.10 0.32
CA LEU A 124 4.32 -2.52 1.39
C LEU A 124 4.90 -3.70 2.19
N GLU A 125 5.47 -4.71 1.52
CA GLU A 125 6.15 -5.84 2.18
C GLU A 125 7.31 -5.38 3.09
N ALA A 126 8.03 -4.32 2.70
CA ALA A 126 9.14 -3.79 3.50
C ALA A 126 8.70 -2.87 4.65
N GLN A 127 7.51 -2.28 4.57
CA GLN A 127 7.05 -1.27 5.54
C GLN A 127 6.02 -1.82 6.51
N VAL A 128 5.07 -2.63 6.06
CA VAL A 128 4.03 -3.22 6.90
C VAL A 128 4.67 -4.17 7.92
N GLY A 129 4.38 -3.96 9.21
CA GLY A 129 4.94 -4.72 10.32
C GLY A 129 6.28 -4.17 10.85
N SER A 130 7.09 -3.52 10.01
CA SER A 130 8.31 -2.83 10.46
C SER A 130 8.07 -1.38 10.87
N ASN A 131 7.14 -0.70 10.20
CA ASN A 131 6.80 0.70 10.46
C ASN A 131 5.43 0.78 11.13
N PRO A 132 5.32 1.24 12.40
CA PRO A 132 4.07 1.24 13.16
C PRO A 132 3.00 2.18 12.59
N ARG A 133 3.37 3.07 11.67
CA ARG A 133 2.50 4.06 11.04
C ARG A 133 1.73 3.51 9.86
N ILE A 134 2.23 2.48 9.18
CA ILE A 134 1.52 1.84 8.08
C ILE A 134 1.02 0.47 8.52
N ARG A 135 -0.29 0.28 8.41
CA ARG A 135 -0.98 -0.93 8.83
C ARG A 135 -1.88 -1.41 7.73
N VAL A 136 -2.14 -2.71 7.75
CA VAL A 136 -3.17 -3.31 6.90
C VAL A 136 -4.47 -3.34 7.69
N GLN A 137 -5.58 -3.12 7.00
CA GLN A 137 -6.92 -3.29 7.55
C GLN A 137 -7.06 -4.67 8.21
N ARG A 138 -7.64 -4.72 9.41
CA ARG A 138 -7.99 -5.99 10.08
C ARG A 138 -9.22 -6.63 9.43
N ASP A 139 -9.34 -7.95 9.50
CA ASP A 139 -10.47 -8.66 8.88
C ASP A 139 -11.84 -8.25 9.46
N ASP A 140 -11.88 -7.84 10.73
CA ASP A 140 -13.06 -7.36 11.44
C ASP A 140 -13.29 -5.84 11.33
N ALA A 141 -12.30 -5.10 10.79
CA ALA A 141 -12.34 -3.66 10.68
C ALA A 141 -13.08 -3.22 9.40
N PHE A 142 -14.37 -3.56 9.30
CA PHE A 142 -15.24 -3.18 8.19
C PHE A 142 -16.62 -2.73 8.68
N ALA A 143 -17.18 -1.71 8.04
CA ALA A 143 -18.57 -1.32 8.22
C ALA A 143 -19.45 -2.08 7.22
N PRO A 144 -20.57 -2.71 7.63
CA PRO A 144 -21.50 -3.32 6.69
C PRO A 144 -22.00 -2.30 5.66
N TRP A 145 -22.07 -2.68 4.38
CA TRP A 145 -22.43 -1.74 3.31
C TRP A 145 -23.84 -1.15 3.51
N ASP A 146 -24.78 -1.98 3.95
CA ASP A 146 -26.19 -1.59 4.11
C ASP A 146 -26.45 -0.67 5.30
N THR A 147 -25.49 -0.54 6.23
CA THR A 147 -25.59 0.41 7.35
C THR A 147 -25.05 1.80 6.99
N ILE A 148 -24.38 1.95 5.83
CA ILE A 148 -23.82 3.22 5.40
C ILE A 148 -24.94 4.08 4.82
N THR A 149 -25.13 5.28 5.38
CA THR A 149 -26.04 6.27 4.79
C THR A 149 -25.34 6.93 3.61
N PHE A 150 -25.94 6.81 2.42
CA PHE A 150 -25.44 7.48 1.22
C PHE A 150 -26.23 8.75 0.96
N SER A 151 -25.55 9.89 0.95
CA SER A 151 -26.15 11.13 0.46
C SER A 151 -26.52 10.97 -1.01
N SER A 152 -27.76 11.34 -1.36
CA SER A 152 -28.09 11.72 -2.73
C SER A 152 -27.21 12.93 -3.03
N LEU A 153 -26.25 12.80 -3.94
CA LEU A 153 -25.57 13.96 -4.50
C LEU A 153 -26.62 14.68 -5.35
N GLU A 154 -27.46 15.48 -4.69
CA GLU A 154 -28.27 16.45 -5.40
C GLU A 154 -27.30 17.28 -6.24
N PRO A 155 -27.46 17.34 -7.57
CA PRO A 155 -26.55 18.08 -8.42
C PRO A 155 -26.50 19.52 -7.90
N SER A 156 -25.32 19.94 -7.47
CA SER A 156 -25.12 21.26 -6.88
C SER A 156 -25.71 22.32 -7.80
N PRO A 157 -26.70 23.12 -7.35
CA PRO A 157 -27.42 24.06 -8.21
C PRO A 157 -26.53 25.19 -8.77
N ALA A 158 -25.26 25.26 -8.37
CA ALA A 158 -24.33 26.32 -8.72
C ALA A 158 -23.87 26.34 -10.20
N ALA A 159 -24.23 25.34 -11.02
CA ALA A 159 -23.93 25.35 -12.47
C ALA A 159 -25.17 25.58 -13.36
N ALA A 160 -26.35 25.77 -12.78
CA ALA A 160 -27.56 26.10 -13.54
C ALA A 160 -27.53 27.59 -13.91
N THR A 161 -26.79 27.92 -14.97
CA THR A 161 -26.95 29.20 -15.67
C THR A 161 -28.39 29.22 -16.23
N PRO A 162 -29.22 30.22 -15.91
CA PRO A 162 -30.61 30.26 -16.32
C PRO A 162 -30.70 30.73 -17.77
N GLU A 163 -30.45 29.83 -18.73
CA GLU A 163 -30.95 30.06 -20.10
C GLU A 163 -32.39 29.58 -20.18
N ALA A 164 -33.29 30.57 -20.15
CA ALA A 164 -34.71 30.43 -20.36
C ALA A 164 -34.99 29.80 -21.73
N THR A 165 -35.17 28.48 -21.75
CA THR A 165 -35.68 27.78 -22.93
C THR A 165 -36.87 26.95 -22.48
N ASP A 166 -38.07 27.32 -22.94
CA ASP A 166 -39.34 26.61 -22.73
C ASP A 166 -39.27 25.22 -23.40
N GLY A 167 -38.62 24.28 -22.73
CA GLY A 167 -38.43 22.90 -23.16
C GLY A 167 -39.18 21.90 -22.26
N PRO A 168 -39.58 20.74 -22.79
CA PRO A 168 -40.42 19.76 -22.11
C PRO A 168 -39.80 19.33 -20.77
N THR A 169 -40.65 19.33 -19.75
CA THR A 169 -40.37 19.05 -18.33
C THR A 169 -39.32 17.94 -18.17
N PRO A 170 -38.15 18.20 -17.54
CA PRO A 170 -37.16 17.17 -17.32
C PRO A 170 -37.75 16.13 -16.37
N VAL A 171 -37.96 14.92 -16.89
CA VAL A 171 -38.42 13.77 -16.14
C VAL A 171 -37.37 13.52 -15.05
N ALA A 172 -37.74 13.73 -13.78
CA ALA A 172 -36.85 13.55 -12.64
C ALA A 172 -36.19 12.17 -12.74
N ALA A 173 -34.87 12.15 -12.94
CA ALA A 173 -34.11 10.92 -13.09
C ALA A 173 -34.31 10.07 -11.83
N ALA A 174 -34.94 8.90 -11.99
CA ALA A 174 -35.20 7.99 -10.88
C ALA A 174 -33.87 7.69 -10.15
N PRO A 175 -33.84 7.72 -8.80
CA PRO A 175 -32.63 7.50 -8.04
C PRO A 175 -32.01 6.16 -8.43
N LEU A 176 -30.78 6.19 -8.97
CA LEU A 176 -30.06 4.98 -9.35
C LEU A 176 -29.93 4.06 -8.13
N PRO A 177 -30.23 2.75 -8.27
CA PRO A 177 -30.18 1.82 -7.15
C PRO A 177 -28.79 1.83 -6.48
N VAL A 178 -28.78 2.01 -5.16
CA VAL A 178 -27.57 1.95 -4.31
C VAL A 178 -26.85 0.60 -4.46
N GLU A 179 -27.55 -0.44 -4.92
CA GLU A 179 -27.02 -1.77 -5.23
C GLU A 179 -26.05 -1.82 -6.43
N SER A 180 -25.87 -0.73 -7.16
CA SER A 180 -25.02 -0.70 -8.37
C SER A 180 -23.51 -0.66 -8.11
N ALA A 181 -23.05 -0.42 -6.88
CA ALA A 181 -21.62 -0.35 -6.59
C ALA A 181 -20.92 -1.72 -6.76
N PRO A 182 -19.84 -1.83 -7.56
CA PRO A 182 -19.05 -3.05 -7.64
C PRO A 182 -18.47 -3.45 -6.28
N GLU A 183 -18.38 -4.74 -6.01
CA GLU A 183 -17.97 -5.28 -4.70
C GLU A 183 -16.60 -4.77 -4.21
N TRP A 184 -15.63 -4.63 -5.12
CA TRP A 184 -14.31 -4.08 -4.79
C TRP A 184 -14.37 -2.61 -4.32
N VAL A 185 -15.30 -1.81 -4.86
CA VAL A 185 -15.55 -0.44 -4.41
C VAL A 185 -16.16 -0.46 -3.01
N ARG A 186 -17.14 -1.33 -2.80
CA ARG A 186 -17.84 -1.45 -1.52
C ARG A 186 -16.85 -1.73 -0.40
N ARG A 187 -15.97 -2.72 -0.57
CA ARG A 187 -14.95 -3.08 0.44
C ARG A 187 -14.03 -1.93 0.82
N THR A 188 -13.53 -1.18 -0.16
CA THR A 188 -12.64 -0.03 0.10
C THR A 188 -13.36 1.09 0.85
N VAL A 189 -14.60 1.41 0.45
CA VAL A 189 -15.41 2.45 1.11
C VAL A 189 -15.86 2.00 2.52
N CYS A 190 -16.26 0.74 2.70
CA CYS A 190 -16.58 0.14 4.00
C CYS A 190 -15.38 0.20 4.96
N CYS A 191 -14.17 -0.05 4.46
CA CYS A 191 -12.94 0.11 5.26
C CYS A 191 -12.79 1.56 5.72
N ALA A 192 -12.91 2.53 4.80
CA ALA A 192 -12.76 3.94 5.15
C ALA A 192 -13.83 4.41 6.13
N ARG A 193 -15.08 3.97 5.95
CA ARG A 193 -16.18 4.31 6.85
C ARG A 193 -15.97 3.75 8.26
N TRP A 194 -15.51 2.50 8.37
CA TRP A 194 -15.17 1.91 9.67
C TRP A 194 -14.10 2.73 10.40
N GLN A 195 -13.08 3.22 9.67
CA GLN A 195 -12.02 4.04 10.25
C GLN A 195 -12.54 5.39 10.77
N VAL A 196 -13.53 6.00 10.09
CA VAL A 196 -14.19 7.22 10.58
C VAL A 196 -14.88 6.96 11.94
N GLU A 197 -15.56 5.82 12.08
CA GLU A 197 -16.30 5.46 13.30
C GLU A 197 -15.38 4.98 14.44
N ASN A 198 -14.17 4.50 14.12
CA ASN A 198 -13.23 3.88 15.07
C ASN A 198 -11.88 4.60 15.13
N VAL A 199 -11.85 5.90 14.79
CA VAL A 199 -10.61 6.69 14.70
C VAL A 199 -9.84 6.71 16.02
N ASP A 200 -10.56 6.71 17.15
CA ASP A 200 -9.96 6.72 18.47
C ASP A 200 -9.19 5.44 18.77
N SER A 201 -9.76 4.29 18.45
CA SER A 201 -9.11 2.98 18.60
C SER A 201 -7.90 2.84 17.68
N THR A 202 -7.97 3.36 16.45
CA THR A 202 -6.86 3.27 15.49
C THR A 202 -5.66 4.12 15.93
N ALA A 203 -5.90 5.33 16.43
CA ALA A 203 -4.84 6.25 16.82
C ALA A 203 -4.38 6.12 18.28
N ALA A 204 -5.14 5.47 19.16
CA ALA A 204 -4.71 5.16 20.53
C ALA A 204 -3.44 4.28 20.59
N SER A 205 -3.14 3.50 19.55
CA SER A 205 -1.93 2.69 19.51
C SER A 205 -0.63 3.47 19.20
N ALA A 206 -0.71 4.77 18.88
CA ALA A 206 0.45 5.54 18.41
C ALA A 206 0.99 6.55 19.45
N ASP A 207 0.16 7.14 20.30
CA ASP A 207 0.59 8.13 21.30
C ASP A 207 -0.30 8.08 22.54
N SER A 208 0.28 7.65 23.67
CA SER A 208 -0.40 7.56 24.97
C SER A 208 -0.22 8.80 25.87
N GLY A 209 0.31 9.90 25.33
CA GLY A 209 0.83 11.02 26.14
C GLY A 209 -0.01 12.30 26.24
N SER A 210 -1.14 12.43 25.54
CA SER A 210 -1.93 13.68 25.55
C SER A 210 -3.32 13.52 26.17
N ASP A 211 -3.56 14.17 27.31
CA ASP A 211 -4.78 14.07 28.12
C ASP A 211 -6.04 14.75 27.53
N LYS A 212 -5.97 15.34 26.33
CA LYS A 212 -7.15 16.02 25.72
C LYS A 212 -7.59 15.29 24.45
N PRO A 213 -8.85 14.83 24.35
CA PRO A 213 -9.38 14.25 23.12
C PRO A 213 -9.49 15.36 22.06
N GLN A 214 -8.57 15.37 21.12
CA GLN A 214 -8.67 16.23 19.93
C GLN A 214 -9.51 15.52 18.87
N PRO A 215 -10.38 16.24 18.13
CA PRO A 215 -11.14 15.65 17.04
C PRO A 215 -10.17 15.15 15.97
N ARG A 216 -10.16 13.83 15.75
CA ARG A 216 -9.27 13.20 14.76
C ARG A 216 -9.94 13.14 13.40
N THR A 217 -9.19 13.45 12.36
CA THR A 217 -9.69 13.48 10.99
C THR A 217 -9.26 12.23 10.23
N VAL A 218 -10.22 11.57 9.57
CA VAL A 218 -9.96 10.42 8.69
C VAL A 218 -10.25 10.81 7.25
N CYS A 219 -9.30 10.51 6.36
CA CYS A 219 -9.44 10.75 4.93
C CYS A 219 -9.19 9.48 4.11
N LEU A 220 -9.92 9.31 3.02
CA LEU A 220 -9.64 8.32 1.98
C LEU A 220 -8.80 8.97 0.88
N ALA A 221 -7.53 8.60 0.79
CA ALA A 221 -6.62 9.08 -0.23
C ALA A 221 -6.86 8.38 -1.56
N ILE A 222 -7.07 9.18 -2.61
CA ILE A 222 -7.36 8.72 -3.98
C ILE A 222 -6.53 9.54 -4.96
N ALA A 223 -6.01 8.92 -6.02
CA ALA A 223 -5.26 9.65 -7.04
C ALA A 223 -6.16 10.67 -7.78
N ALA A 224 -5.75 11.94 -7.84
CA ALA A 224 -6.56 13.06 -8.30
C ALA A 224 -6.83 13.04 -9.82
N SER A 225 -5.94 12.46 -10.60
CA SER A 225 -6.09 12.34 -12.06
C SER A 225 -5.15 11.25 -12.59
N THR A 226 -5.68 10.08 -12.95
CA THR A 226 -4.87 9.16 -13.75
C THR A 226 -4.62 9.81 -15.11
N PRO A 227 -3.35 9.88 -15.58
CA PRO A 227 -3.06 10.39 -16.91
C PRO A 227 -3.91 9.61 -17.91
N ALA A 228 -4.56 10.32 -18.84
CA ALA A 228 -5.36 9.70 -19.88
C ALA A 228 -4.55 8.55 -20.50
N PRO A 229 -5.16 7.38 -20.72
CA PRO A 229 -4.45 6.23 -21.27
C PRO A 229 -3.77 6.69 -22.56
N ALA A 230 -2.42 6.68 -22.56
CA ALA A 230 -1.67 7.05 -23.73
C ALA A 230 -2.17 6.16 -24.87
N SER A 231 -2.71 6.79 -25.92
CA SER A 231 -3.45 6.15 -27.01
C SER A 231 -2.86 4.79 -27.39
N ALA A 232 -3.71 3.77 -27.27
CA ALA A 232 -3.60 2.39 -27.70
C ALA A 232 -2.32 2.04 -28.49
N ALA A 233 -1.29 1.58 -27.78
CA ALA A 233 -0.50 0.48 -28.34
C ALA A 233 -1.35 -0.79 -28.12
N ASP A 234 -1.60 -1.56 -29.19
CA ASP A 234 -2.53 -2.71 -29.28
C ASP A 234 -2.18 -3.93 -28.40
N GLY A 235 -1.57 -3.72 -27.23
CA GLY A 235 -1.31 -4.76 -26.26
C GLY A 235 -2.57 -5.20 -25.50
N PRO A 236 -2.59 -6.44 -24.98
CA PRO A 236 -3.67 -6.92 -24.13
C PRO A 236 -3.79 -6.06 -22.86
N VAL A 237 -4.86 -5.27 -22.79
CA VAL A 237 -5.17 -4.42 -21.64
C VAL A 237 -5.59 -5.31 -20.47
N ASN A 238 -5.06 -5.04 -19.27
CA ASN A 238 -5.48 -5.77 -18.08
C ASN A 238 -6.92 -5.38 -17.74
N LYS A 239 -7.86 -6.33 -17.77
CA LYS A 239 -9.27 -6.10 -17.43
C LYS A 239 -9.51 -5.50 -16.03
N HIS A 240 -8.51 -5.55 -15.15
CA HIS A 240 -8.57 -5.00 -13.79
C HIS A 240 -7.99 -3.59 -13.67
N GLU A 241 -7.39 -3.04 -14.72
CA GLU A 241 -6.83 -1.68 -14.75
C GLU A 241 -7.82 -0.59 -14.30
N PRO A 242 -9.14 -0.66 -14.61
CA PRO A 242 -10.11 0.31 -14.10
C PRO A 242 -10.15 0.43 -12.56
N ARG A 243 -9.76 -0.62 -11.82
CA ARG A 243 -9.70 -0.60 -10.34
C ARG A 243 -8.59 0.30 -9.79
N ALA A 244 -7.57 0.61 -10.61
CA ALA A 244 -6.47 1.50 -10.23
C ALA A 244 -6.74 2.98 -10.52
N THR A 245 -7.89 3.34 -11.09
CA THR A 245 -8.21 4.74 -11.42
C THR A 245 -8.67 5.54 -10.21
N GLY A 246 -9.33 4.90 -9.23
CA GLY A 246 -9.88 5.56 -8.06
C GLY A 246 -11.18 6.33 -8.32
N THR A 247 -11.62 6.51 -9.57
CA THR A 247 -12.79 7.33 -9.93
C THR A 247 -14.08 6.86 -9.26
N LEU A 248 -14.38 5.56 -9.36
CA LEU A 248 -15.59 5.00 -8.74
C LEU A 248 -15.51 5.05 -7.21
N VAL A 249 -14.33 4.79 -6.64
CA VAL A 249 -14.12 4.86 -5.18
C VAL A 249 -14.35 6.27 -4.68
N SER A 250 -13.83 7.29 -5.38
CA SER A 250 -14.02 8.70 -5.04
C SER A 250 -15.49 9.09 -5.03
N HIS A 251 -16.21 8.72 -6.09
CA HIS A 251 -17.65 8.97 -6.20
C HIS A 251 -18.44 8.34 -5.04
N TRP A 252 -18.21 7.06 -4.74
CA TRP A 252 -18.95 6.36 -3.67
C TRP A 252 -18.52 6.79 -2.27
N ALA A 253 -17.24 7.14 -2.07
CA ALA A 253 -16.75 7.67 -0.80
C ALA A 253 -17.37 9.02 -0.46
N ALA A 254 -17.47 9.93 -1.43
CA ALA A 254 -18.15 11.21 -1.26
C ALA A 254 -19.61 11.03 -0.85
N ARG A 255 -20.33 10.09 -1.49
CA ARG A 255 -21.72 9.75 -1.13
C ARG A 255 -21.82 9.13 0.26
N ALA A 256 -20.84 8.33 0.69
CA ALA A 256 -20.77 7.73 2.02
C ALA A 256 -20.37 8.72 3.13
N GLY A 257 -20.22 10.02 2.81
CA GLY A 257 -19.75 11.03 3.76
C GLY A 257 -18.31 10.84 4.21
N VAL A 258 -17.49 10.11 3.44
CA VAL A 258 -16.07 9.93 3.71
C VAL A 258 -15.29 11.07 3.06
N LYS A 259 -14.47 11.80 3.83
CA LYS A 259 -13.63 12.87 3.31
C LYS A 259 -12.59 12.28 2.34
N VAL A 260 -12.62 12.72 1.08
CA VAL A 260 -11.66 12.30 0.06
C VAL A 260 -10.45 13.25 0.08
N LEU A 261 -9.25 12.68 0.13
CA LEU A 261 -8.00 13.40 -0.01
C LEU A 261 -7.43 13.15 -1.42
N PRO A 262 -7.56 14.10 -2.36
CA PRO A 262 -6.98 13.95 -3.69
C PRO A 262 -5.46 14.00 -3.60
N VAL A 263 -4.80 12.99 -4.16
CA VAL A 263 -3.33 12.87 -4.19
C VAL A 263 -2.85 13.06 -5.61
N ALA A 264 -1.90 13.99 -5.81
CA ALA A 264 -1.27 14.19 -7.09
C ALA A 264 -0.57 12.91 -7.58
N CYS A 265 -0.83 12.53 -8.83
CA CYS A 265 -0.12 11.42 -9.44
C CYS A 265 1.36 11.75 -9.58
N THR A 266 2.21 10.75 -9.39
CA THR A 266 3.62 10.83 -9.82
C THR A 266 3.58 10.88 -11.33
N GLU A 267 3.71 12.08 -11.90
CA GLU A 267 4.06 12.19 -13.31
C GLU A 267 5.35 11.42 -13.47
N GLY A 268 5.30 10.38 -14.32
CA GLY A 268 6.34 9.38 -14.42
C GLY A 268 7.68 10.07 -14.45
N ASN A 269 8.45 9.87 -13.38
CA ASN A 269 9.73 10.50 -13.14
C ASN A 269 10.68 10.08 -14.26
N ARG A 270 10.56 10.76 -15.42
CA ARG A 270 11.43 10.67 -16.57
C ARG A 270 12.70 11.42 -16.18
N GLY A 271 13.51 10.80 -15.33
CA GLY A 271 14.91 11.18 -15.21
C GLY A 271 15.38 11.76 -13.89
N ASP A 272 14.58 11.84 -12.81
CA ASP A 272 15.17 12.08 -11.48
C ASP A 272 15.65 10.74 -10.90
N SER A 273 16.68 10.22 -11.58
CA SER A 273 17.56 9.17 -11.12
C SER A 273 18.01 9.47 -9.70
N THR A 274 17.72 8.55 -8.78
CA THR A 274 18.52 8.26 -7.57
C THR A 274 19.07 9.49 -6.83
N PRO A 275 18.60 9.84 -5.62
CA PRO A 275 19.52 10.45 -4.67
C PRO A 275 20.67 9.45 -4.56
N ALA A 276 21.83 9.84 -5.07
CA ALA A 276 23.04 9.05 -5.04
C ALA A 276 23.20 8.54 -3.62
N GLN A 277 22.92 7.25 -3.41
CA GLN A 277 23.49 6.52 -2.28
C GLN A 277 24.99 6.52 -2.55
N GLY A 278 25.67 7.58 -2.10
CA GLY A 278 27.09 7.61 -1.78
C GLY A 278 28.02 6.83 -2.70
N ALA A 279 27.84 6.90 -4.02
CA ALA A 279 28.94 6.67 -4.94
C ALA A 279 29.83 7.90 -4.83
N SER A 280 30.67 7.89 -3.80
CA SER A 280 31.75 8.85 -3.60
C SER A 280 32.48 9.07 -4.92
N PRO A 281 32.51 10.28 -5.49
CA PRO A 281 33.45 10.62 -6.53
C PRO A 281 34.78 10.94 -5.81
N ILE A 282 35.42 9.91 -5.27
CA ILE A 282 36.86 9.98 -5.10
C ILE A 282 37.41 9.05 -6.16
N GLY A 283 37.78 9.66 -7.29
CA GLY A 283 38.89 9.15 -8.08
C GLY A 283 40.13 9.11 -7.19
N ILE A 284 40.25 8.07 -6.38
CA ILE A 284 41.56 7.51 -6.08
C ILE A 284 41.81 6.60 -7.26
N GLN A 285 42.59 7.12 -8.21
CA GLN A 285 43.36 6.29 -9.11
C GLN A 285 44.06 5.25 -8.23
N SER A 286 43.58 4.00 -8.26
CA SER A 286 44.39 2.89 -7.80
C SER A 286 45.73 3.01 -8.53
N PRO A 287 46.87 3.05 -7.83
CA PRO A 287 48.15 3.04 -8.50
C PRO A 287 48.20 1.78 -9.35
N ARG A 288 48.35 1.97 -10.65
CA ARG A 288 48.72 0.93 -11.60
C ARG A 288 49.86 0.14 -10.98
N ARG A 289 49.61 -1.11 -10.61
CA ARG A 289 50.68 -2.07 -10.38
C ARG A 289 51.52 -2.14 -11.67
N PRO A 290 52.84 -1.98 -11.60
CA PRO A 290 53.69 -2.18 -12.76
C PRO A 290 53.60 -3.64 -13.19
N ARG A 291 53.14 -3.85 -14.42
CA ARG A 291 53.18 -5.11 -15.14
C ARG A 291 54.62 -5.29 -15.68
N ALA A 292 55.52 -5.77 -14.82
CA ALA A 292 56.66 -6.57 -15.25
C ALA A 292 56.16 -8.02 -15.18
N GLY A 293 56.06 -8.78 -16.27
CA GLY A 293 57.18 -9.23 -17.09
C GLY A 293 57.51 -10.67 -16.65
N THR A 294 57.67 -11.58 -17.62
CA THR A 294 58.08 -13.01 -17.49
C THR A 294 57.09 -13.97 -16.81
N ALA A 295 56.72 -15.14 -17.34
CA ALA A 295 57.30 -15.98 -18.38
C ALA A 295 56.21 -16.89 -19.03
N PRO A 296 56.44 -17.43 -20.24
CA PRO A 296 55.54 -18.40 -20.87
C PRO A 296 55.89 -19.82 -20.41
N LYS A 297 54.89 -20.68 -20.24
CA LYS A 297 55.11 -22.13 -20.36
C LYS A 297 53.93 -22.83 -21.05
N PRO A 298 54.23 -23.77 -21.95
CA PRO A 298 53.25 -24.42 -22.82
C PRO A 298 52.83 -25.79 -22.27
N GLY A 299 51.76 -26.33 -22.84
CA GLY A 299 51.66 -27.77 -23.08
C GLY A 299 50.52 -28.49 -22.37
N GLY A 300 49.82 -29.32 -23.15
CA GLY A 300 48.90 -30.36 -22.69
C GLY A 300 47.45 -29.90 -22.76
N GLY A 301 46.60 -30.36 -23.69
CA GLY A 301 46.59 -31.63 -24.40
C GLY A 301 45.37 -32.43 -23.93
N GLY A 302 44.50 -32.78 -24.88
CA GLY A 302 43.39 -33.72 -24.69
C GLY A 302 42.18 -33.15 -23.95
N ALA A 303 40.98 -33.59 -24.19
CA ALA A 303 40.45 -34.50 -25.19
C ALA A 303 38.94 -34.28 -25.18
N SER A 304 38.34 -34.55 -26.33
CA SER A 304 36.98 -35.00 -26.57
C SER A 304 36.19 -35.44 -25.32
N PHE A 305 34.96 -34.91 -25.17
CA PHE A 305 33.84 -35.79 -24.85
C PHE A 305 32.52 -35.23 -25.39
N MET A 306 31.97 -36.00 -26.33
CA MET A 306 30.59 -36.01 -26.79
C MET A 306 29.67 -36.57 -25.68
N GLY A 307 28.39 -36.21 -25.75
CA GLY A 307 27.32 -36.90 -25.02
C GLY A 307 27.00 -36.21 -23.69
N GLU A 308 25.78 -36.23 -23.19
CA GLU A 308 24.67 -37.13 -23.48
C GLU A 308 23.40 -36.53 -22.86
N GLN A 309 22.29 -37.11 -23.27
CA GLN A 309 20.92 -36.83 -22.89
C GLN A 309 20.65 -37.03 -21.38
N GLY A 310 19.56 -36.43 -20.90
CA GLY A 310 18.95 -36.73 -19.59
C GLY A 310 18.15 -35.53 -19.08
N ARG A 311 16.91 -35.28 -19.53
CA ARG A 311 15.69 -35.91 -19.01
C ARG A 311 15.77 -36.19 -17.51
N ASN A 312 15.34 -35.23 -16.70
CA ASN A 312 14.81 -35.50 -15.37
C ASN A 312 13.34 -35.07 -15.33
N LEU A 313 12.48 -36.00 -15.75
CA LEU A 313 11.12 -36.10 -15.25
C LEU A 313 11.24 -36.60 -13.81
N VAL A 314 10.79 -35.80 -12.85
CA VAL A 314 10.46 -36.31 -11.51
C VAL A 314 8.96 -36.49 -11.50
N GLU A 315 8.54 -37.74 -11.67
CA GLU A 315 7.17 -38.19 -11.42
C GLU A 315 6.89 -38.04 -9.92
N GLY A 316 5.93 -37.18 -9.58
CA GLY A 316 5.31 -37.13 -8.26
C GLY A 316 4.10 -38.07 -8.23
N PRO A 317 3.90 -38.84 -7.14
CA PRO A 317 2.81 -39.81 -7.06
C PRO A 317 1.44 -39.13 -7.07
N ALA A 318 0.54 -39.69 -7.89
CA ALA A 318 -0.86 -39.33 -7.97
C ALA A 318 -1.57 -39.66 -6.65
N LEU A 319 -1.88 -38.63 -5.85
CA LEU A 319 -2.88 -38.74 -4.79
C LEU A 319 -4.26 -38.61 -5.41
N ALA A 320 -4.93 -39.75 -5.55
CA ALA A 320 -6.36 -39.85 -5.84
C ALA A 320 -7.14 -39.24 -4.67
N PHE A 321 -7.62 -38.00 -4.84
CA PHE A 321 -8.69 -37.46 -4.01
C PHE A 321 -10.02 -38.01 -4.51
N ALA A 322 -10.57 -38.96 -3.76
CA ALA A 322 -11.94 -39.38 -3.90
C ALA A 322 -12.86 -38.18 -3.65
N MET A 323 -13.70 -37.87 -4.64
CA MET A 323 -14.85 -36.99 -4.48
C MET A 323 -15.90 -37.70 -3.63
N GLU A 324 -16.01 -37.32 -2.36
CA GLU A 324 -17.17 -37.63 -1.56
C GLU A 324 -18.17 -36.47 -1.68
N ALA A 325 -19.28 -36.73 -2.37
CA ALA A 325 -20.35 -35.77 -2.56
C ALA A 325 -21.18 -35.63 -1.27
N PRO A 326 -21.42 -34.41 -0.76
CA PRO A 326 -22.36 -34.21 0.33
C PRO A 326 -23.80 -34.37 -0.19
N GLY A 327 -24.48 -35.42 0.29
CA GLY A 327 -25.89 -35.66 0.04
C GLY A 327 -26.81 -34.58 0.65
N PRO A 328 -28.06 -34.47 0.15
CA PRO A 328 -29.00 -33.43 0.58
C PRO A 328 -29.52 -33.73 1.99
N ARG A 329 -29.30 -32.80 2.92
CA ARG A 329 -29.97 -32.82 4.24
C ARG A 329 -31.35 -32.19 4.11
N HIS A 330 -32.38 -33.04 4.20
CA HIS A 330 -33.75 -32.59 4.46
C HIS A 330 -33.84 -32.02 5.88
N GLY A 331 -34.20 -30.74 5.99
CA GLY A 331 -34.60 -30.11 7.24
C GLY A 331 -36.11 -30.25 7.49
N PRO A 332 -36.56 -30.38 8.75
CA PRO A 332 -37.97 -30.54 9.09
C PRO A 332 -38.72 -29.21 9.01
N THR A 333 -39.87 -29.25 8.34
CA THR A 333 -40.89 -28.20 8.34
C THR A 333 -41.57 -28.14 9.71
N HIS A 334 -41.32 -27.08 10.47
CA HIS A 334 -42.17 -26.71 11.59
C HIS A 334 -43.31 -25.81 11.10
N THR A 335 -44.46 -26.43 10.88
CA THR A 335 -45.76 -25.75 10.80
C THR A 335 -46.19 -25.42 12.22
N LYS A 336 -46.47 -24.14 12.51
CA LYS A 336 -47.25 -23.74 13.69
C LYS A 336 -48.54 -23.08 13.22
N ALA A 337 -49.63 -23.58 13.81
CA ALA A 337 -50.96 -23.01 13.81
C ALA A 337 -51.02 -21.75 14.69
#